data_AF-A0A1W9VN19-F1
#
_entry.id   AF-A0A1W9VN19-F1
#
_cell.length_a   1.000
_cell.length_b   1.000
_cell.length_c   1.000
_cell.angle_alpha   90.00
_cell.angle_beta   90.00
_cell.angle_gamma   90.00
#
_symmetry.space_group_name_H-M   'P 1'
#
loop_
_entity.id
_entity.type
_entity.pdbx_description
1 polymer ?
#
loop_
_entity_poly.entity_id
_entity_poly.type
_entity_poly.pdbx_seq_one_letter_code
_entity_poly.pdbx_strand_id
1 'polypeptide(L)'
;FEGLFIYDKWDWSVKYPVIKISFAGGDVRTPEALQNEIRNIMIGVCRDLNMDVENKFLIRDIYEKYNQKVVILIDEYDKPVIDVITNKVVAKENREI
;
A
#
# COMPACT_ATOMS: atom_id res chain seq x y z
N PHE A 1 23.63 -8.37 2.65
CA PHE A 1 23.66 -7.72 3.98
C PHE A 1 24.84 -8.17 4.82
N GLU A 2 25.52 -9.28 4.51
CA GLU A 2 26.71 -9.74 5.23
C GLU A 2 27.79 -8.65 5.31
N GLY A 3 28.33 -8.44 6.51
CA GLY A 3 29.30 -7.38 6.81
C GLY A 3 28.71 -6.03 7.26
N LEU A 4 27.39 -5.86 7.28
CA LEU A 4 26.73 -4.65 7.82
C LEU A 4 26.37 -4.82 9.30
N PHE A 5 26.29 -3.71 10.03
CA PHE A 5 25.92 -3.66 11.46
C PHE A 5 24.60 -4.36 11.81
N ILE A 6 23.68 -4.50 10.86
CA ILE A 6 22.38 -5.14 11.06
C ILE A 6 22.41 -6.67 10.83
N TYR A 7 23.48 -7.19 10.22
CA TYR A 7 23.52 -8.57 9.70
C TYR A 7 23.30 -9.63 10.78
N ASP A 8 23.91 -9.47 11.95
CA ASP A 8 23.81 -10.37 13.10
C ASP A 8 22.68 -9.98 14.07
N LYS A 9 21.96 -8.89 13.78
CA LYS A 9 20.92 -8.31 14.66
C LYS A 9 19.50 -8.58 14.19
N TRP A 10 19.36 -9.22 13.04
CA TRP A 10 18.08 -9.55 12.45
C TRP A 10 18.05 -11.02 12.04
N ASP A 11 16.92 -11.68 12.29
CA ASP A 11 16.68 -13.02 11.78
C ASP A 11 16.18 -12.93 10.33
N TRP A 12 17.10 -13.08 9.39
CA TRP A 12 16.82 -13.04 7.95
C TRP A 12 15.99 -14.23 7.45
N SER A 13 15.78 -15.26 8.28
CA SER A 13 14.89 -16.38 7.93
C SER A 13 13.42 -16.01 8.04
N VAL A 14 13.07 -15.00 8.84
CA VAL A 14 11.70 -14.54 9.02
C VAL A 14 11.22 -13.81 7.79
N LYS A 15 10.10 -14.27 7.22
CA LYS A 15 9.42 -13.61 6.11
C LYS A 15 8.05 -13.11 6.55
N TYR A 16 7.74 -11.88 6.19
CA TYR A 16 6.44 -11.26 6.42
C TYR A 16 5.71 -11.13 5.08
N PRO A 17 4.39 -11.39 5.00
CA PRO A 17 3.60 -10.98 3.86
C PRO A 17 3.57 -9.45 3.79
N VAL A 18 3.95 -8.89 2.64
CA VAL A 18 4.02 -7.45 2.41
C VAL A 18 3.01 -7.06 1.35
N ILE A 19 2.13 -6.11 1.68
CA ILE A 19 1.28 -5.41 0.72
C ILE A 19 1.98 -4.08 0.40
N LYS A 20 2.39 -3.90 -0.86
CA LYS A 20 2.98 -2.65 -1.33
C LYS A 20 1.92 -1.82 -2.06
N ILE A 21 1.69 -0.61 -1.58
CA ILE A 21 0.85 0.42 -2.19
C ILE A 21 1.79 1.54 -2.63
N SER A 22 1.72 1.98 -3.88
CA SER A 22 2.55 3.07 -4.38
C SER A 22 1.72 3.97 -5.28
N PHE A 23 1.74 5.27 -5.01
CA PHE A 23 1.03 6.26 -5.83
C PHE A 23 1.89 6.84 -6.96
N ALA A 24 3.16 6.44 -7.08
CA ALA A 24 4.12 7.07 -7.98
C ALA A 24 3.71 7.04 -9.47
N GLY A 25 2.97 6.02 -9.90
CA GLY A 25 2.57 5.82 -11.31
C GLY A 25 1.09 6.12 -11.63
N GLY A 26 0.27 6.47 -10.65
CA GLY A 26 -1.17 6.66 -10.81
C GLY A 26 -1.59 8.13 -10.95
N ASP A 27 -2.76 8.37 -11.55
CA ASP A 27 -3.39 9.70 -11.48
C ASP A 27 -4.11 9.85 -10.14
N VAL A 28 -3.66 10.81 -9.35
CA VAL A 28 -4.14 11.08 -7.99
C VAL A 28 -4.57 12.54 -7.81
N ARG A 29 -4.76 13.27 -8.92
CA ARG A 29 -5.00 14.72 -8.89
C ARG A 29 -6.45 15.12 -8.59
N THR A 30 -7.37 14.17 -8.53
CA THR A 30 -8.75 14.42 -8.06
C THR A 30 -9.16 13.34 -7.07
N PRO A 31 -10.19 13.61 -6.24
CA PRO A 31 -10.71 12.62 -5.31
C PRO A 31 -11.14 11.33 -6.00
N GLU A 32 -11.78 11.44 -7.16
CA GLU A 32 -12.23 10.29 -7.94
C GLU A 32 -11.05 9.50 -8.53
N ALA A 33 -10.03 10.21 -9.04
CA ALA A 33 -8.83 9.58 -9.57
C ALA A 33 -8.09 8.80 -8.48
N LEU A 34 -7.91 9.42 -7.30
CA LEU A 34 -7.30 8.78 -6.13
C LEU A 34 -8.07 7.54 -5.68
N GLN A 35 -9.41 7.61 -5.57
CA GLN A 35 -10.23 6.45 -5.19
C GLN A 35 -10.15 5.32 -6.21
N ASN A 36 -10.12 5.65 -7.51
CA ASN A 36 -9.96 4.67 -8.57
C ASN A 36 -8.57 4.02 -8.53
N GLU A 37 -7.53 4.81 -8.27
CA GLU A 37 -6.17 4.29 -8.14
C GLU A 37 -6.03 3.35 -6.92
N ILE A 38 -6.58 3.75 -5.76
CA ILE A 38 -6.64 2.87 -4.57
C ILE A 38 -7.35 1.56 -4.91
N ARG A 39 -8.51 1.62 -5.60
CA ARG A 39 -9.23 0.41 -6.03
C ARG A 39 -8.38 -0.46 -6.96
N ASN A 40 -7.70 0.13 -7.94
CA ASN A 40 -6.84 -0.60 -8.88
C ASN A 40 -5.69 -1.31 -8.16
N ILE A 41 -5.04 -0.63 -7.21
CA ILE A 41 -3.99 -1.21 -6.38
C ILE A 41 -4.53 -2.40 -5.59
N MET A 42 -5.67 -2.23 -4.92
CA MET A 42 -6.28 -3.31 -4.12
C MET A 42 -6.66 -4.54 -4.97
N ILE A 43 -7.18 -4.32 -6.18
CA ILE A 43 -7.45 -5.41 -7.14
C ILE A 43 -6.16 -6.12 -7.53
N GLY A 44 -5.08 -5.39 -7.77
CA GLY A 44 -3.75 -5.96 -8.05
C GLY A 44 -3.28 -6.87 -6.91
N VAL A 45 -3.36 -6.39 -5.67
CA VAL A 45 -2.97 -7.16 -4.48
C VAL A 45 -3.80 -8.45 -4.35
N CYS A 46 -5.12 -8.38 -4.54
CA CYS A 46 -5.97 -9.57 -4.50
C CYS A 46 -5.59 -10.59 -5.60
N ARG A 47 -5.30 -10.12 -6.82
CA ARG A 47 -4.86 -10.99 -7.92
C ARG A 47 -3.52 -11.67 -7.61
N ASP A 48 -2.54 -10.92 -7.14
CA ASP A 48 -1.20 -11.45 -6.81
C ASP A 48 -1.26 -12.52 -5.71
N LEU A 49 -2.23 -12.42 -4.81
CA LEU A 49 -2.42 -13.35 -3.69
C LEU A 49 -3.42 -14.47 -4.01
N ASN A 50 -4.02 -14.46 -5.20
CA ASN A 50 -5.11 -15.33 -5.65
C ASN A 50 -6.30 -15.32 -4.67
N MET A 51 -6.78 -14.12 -4.37
CA MET A 51 -7.90 -13.83 -3.47
C MET A 51 -9.00 -13.10 -4.21
N ASP A 52 -10.22 -13.12 -3.65
CA ASP A 52 -11.35 -12.38 -4.22
C ASP A 52 -11.08 -10.86 -4.23
N VAL A 53 -11.37 -10.23 -5.36
CA VAL A 53 -11.23 -8.77 -5.54
C VAL A 53 -12.24 -7.98 -4.71
N GLU A 54 -13.33 -8.60 -4.29
CA GLU A 54 -14.32 -7.98 -3.37
C GLU A 54 -14.06 -8.29 -1.89
N ASN A 55 -12.89 -8.87 -1.58
CA ASN A 55 -12.56 -9.27 -0.22
C ASN A 55 -12.37 -8.06 0.73
N LYS A 56 -13.32 -7.89 1.65
CA LYS A 56 -13.30 -6.84 2.70
C LYS A 56 -12.37 -7.13 3.86
N PHE A 57 -11.85 -8.36 3.96
CA PHE A 57 -11.02 -8.86 5.07
C PHE A 57 -9.61 -9.26 4.61
N LEU A 58 -9.14 -8.71 3.49
CA LEU A 58 -7.84 -9.05 2.87
C LEU A 58 -6.68 -9.21 3.87
N ILE A 59 -6.49 -8.25 4.77
CA ILE A 59 -5.41 -8.28 5.77
C ILE A 59 -5.56 -9.49 6.71
N ARG A 60 -6.78 -9.77 7.17
CA ARG A 60 -7.08 -10.89 8.06
C ARG A 60 -6.84 -12.21 7.35
N ASP A 61 -7.31 -12.35 6.13
CA ASP A 61 -7.18 -13.58 5.35
C ASP A 61 -5.71 -13.85 4.98
N ILE A 62 -4.92 -12.82 4.71
CA ILE A 62 -3.46 -12.94 4.53
C ILE A 62 -2.80 -13.39 5.82
N TYR A 63 -3.17 -12.80 6.96
CA TYR A 63 -2.68 -13.23 8.27
C TYR A 63 -3.00 -14.71 8.52
N GLU A 64 -4.24 -15.14 8.26
CA GLU A 64 -4.67 -16.53 8.44
C GLU A 64 -3.93 -17.49 7.50
N LYS A 65 -3.65 -17.07 6.26
CA LYS A 65 -2.91 -17.87 5.26
C LYS A 65 -1.44 -18.08 5.61
N TYR A 66 -0.77 -17.05 6.12
CA TYR A 66 0.69 -17.08 6.38
C TYR A 66 1.06 -17.23 7.86
N ASN A 67 0.07 -17.15 8.76
CA ASN A 67 0.23 -17.13 10.21
C ASN A 67 1.33 -16.15 10.68
N GLN A 68 1.37 -14.97 10.05
CA GLN A 68 2.39 -13.96 10.27
C GLN A 68 1.76 -12.57 10.12
N LYS A 69 2.28 -11.59 10.89
CA LYS A 69 1.84 -10.20 10.80
C LYS A 69 1.97 -9.68 9.38
N VAL A 70 0.93 -9.02 8.89
CA VAL A 70 0.94 -8.39 7.56
C VAL A 70 1.59 -7.01 7.67
N VAL A 71 2.54 -6.74 6.78
CA VAL A 71 3.19 -5.43 6.65
C VAL A 71 2.56 -4.69 5.48
N ILE A 72 2.17 -3.44 5.69
CA ILE A 72 1.66 -2.56 4.64
C ILE A 72 2.69 -1.46 4.43
N LEU A 73 3.24 -1.40 3.22
CA LEU A 73 4.16 -0.34 2.80
C LEU A 73 3.41 0.59 1.87
N ILE A 74 3.33 1.87 2.25
CA ILE A 74 2.70 2.92 1.44
C ILE A 74 3.81 3.87 0.99
N ASP A 75 4.07 3.86 -0.31
CA ASP A 75 5.08 4.68 -0.97
C ASP A 75 4.42 5.85 -1.70
N GLU A 76 5.05 7.03 -1.65
CA GLU A 76 4.48 8.29 -2.14
C GLU A 76 3.05 8.58 -1.60
N TYR A 77 2.80 8.30 -0.31
CA TYR A 77 1.50 8.54 0.33
C TYR A 77 1.06 10.01 0.30
N ASP A 78 2.02 10.92 0.14
CA ASP A 78 1.84 12.36 0.12
C ASP A 78 1.60 12.92 -1.30
N LYS A 79 1.91 12.16 -2.35
CA LYS A 79 1.70 12.55 -3.75
C LYS A 79 0.29 13.07 -4.04
N PRO A 80 -0.81 12.43 -3.59
CA PRO A 80 -2.17 12.93 -3.85
C PRO A 80 -2.43 14.33 -3.27
N VAL A 81 -1.67 14.75 -2.26
CA VAL A 81 -1.78 16.08 -1.65
C VAL A 81 -0.78 17.05 -2.29
N ILE A 82 0.47 16.61 -2.49
CA ILE A 82 1.56 17.44 -3.01
C ILE A 82 1.32 17.85 -4.47
N ASP A 83 0.84 16.94 -5.32
CA ASP A 83 0.65 17.20 -6.75
C ASP A 83 -0.40 18.29 -7.04
N VAL A 84 -1.30 18.54 -6.08
CA VAL A 84 -2.41 19.50 -6.17
C VAL A 84 -2.34 20.56 -5.09
N ILE A 85 -1.18 20.77 -4.47
CA ILE A 85 -1.01 21.70 -3.33
C ILE A 85 -1.43 23.15 -3.63
N THR A 86 -1.41 23.56 -4.91
CA THR A 86 -1.89 24.88 -5.35
C THR A 86 -3.41 25.00 -5.30
N ASN A 87 -4.14 23.89 -5.41
CA ASN A 87 -5.58 23.80 -5.24
C ASN A 87 -5.92 23.27 -3.84
N LYS A 88 -6.02 24.20 -2.88
CA LYS A 88 -6.26 23.86 -1.46
C LYS A 88 -7.53 23.06 -1.21
N VAL A 89 -8.56 23.21 -2.04
CA VAL A 89 -9.81 22.46 -1.91
C VAL A 89 -9.56 20.99 -2.23
N VAL A 90 -9.02 20.72 -3.42
CA VAL A 90 -8.73 19.34 -3.87
C VAL A 90 -7.68 18.68 -3.00
N ALA A 91 -6.63 19.41 -2.59
CA ALA A 91 -5.63 18.89 -1.66
C ALA A 91 -6.22 18.47 -0.31
N LYS A 92 -7.24 19.20 0.17
CA LYS A 92 -7.96 18.84 1.40
C LYS A 92 -8.84 17.61 1.18
N GLU A 93 -9.58 17.55 0.08
CA GLU A 93 -10.43 16.41 -0.27
C GLU A 93 -9.61 15.13 -0.42
N ASN A 94 -8.49 15.18 -1.15
CA ASN A 94 -7.56 14.07 -1.30
C ASN A 94 -6.95 13.60 0.03
N ARG A 95 -6.77 14.50 1.00
CA ARG A 95 -6.28 14.17 2.34
C ARG A 95 -7.34 13.48 3.21
N GLU A 96 -8.62 13.70 2.93
CA GLU A 96 -9.75 13.12 3.67
C GLU A 96 -10.21 11.76 3.12
N ILE A 97 -9.66 11.33 1.97
CA ILE A 97 -9.79 9.97 1.43
C ILE A 97 -8.87 9.02 2.18
#